data_AF-I4BC46-F1
#
_entry.id   AF-I4BC46-F1
#
_cell.length_a   1.000
_cell.length_b   1.000
_cell.length_c   1.000
_cell.angle_alpha   90.00
_cell.angle_beta   90.00
_cell.angle_gamma   90.00
#
_symmetry.space_group_name_H-M   'P 1'
#
loop_
_entity.id
_entity.type
_entity.pdbx_description
1 polymer ?
#
loop_
_entity_poly.entity_id
_entity_poly.type
_entity_poly.pdbx_seq_one_letter_code
_entity_poly.pdbx_strand_id
1 'polypeptide(L)'
;MQGLVLQLTRVGFLLLLWLFIWSVLRILRTDIYAPTGAVMVRRGLALRGSLLPNRAHRNVPRQLVVVEGALAGTRIPLGTQPVLIGRADDSTLVLTDDYASTRHARLSPRGSEWYVEDLGSTNGTYLDRAKVTTAVRVPMGTPVRIGKTVIELRP
;
A
#
# COMPACT_ATOMS: atom_id res chain seq x y z
N MET A 1 -14.29 -14.90 45.74
CA MET A 1 -13.34 -13.98 45.08
C MET A 1 -12.23 -14.71 44.31
N GLN A 2 -11.67 -15.81 44.84
CA GLN A 2 -10.57 -16.57 44.19
C GLN A 2 -10.94 -17.17 42.81
N GLY A 3 -12.18 -17.60 42.58
CA GLY A 3 -12.62 -18.13 41.28
C GLY A 3 -12.62 -17.11 40.13
N LEU A 4 -12.92 -15.84 40.42
CA LEU A 4 -12.89 -14.74 39.44
C LEU A 4 -11.45 -14.42 39.02
N VAL A 5 -10.50 -14.47 39.96
CA VAL A 5 -9.08 -14.23 39.70
C VAL A 5 -8.53 -15.30 38.75
N LEU A 6 -8.87 -16.58 38.95
CA LEU A 6 -8.46 -17.68 38.07
C LEU A 6 -9.10 -17.61 36.67
N GLN A 7 -10.32 -17.08 36.56
CA GLN A 7 -10.96 -16.85 35.26
C GLN A 7 -10.30 -15.70 34.51
N LEU A 8 -10.02 -14.59 35.19
CA LEU A 8 -9.35 -13.43 34.60
C LEU A 8 -7.94 -13.77 34.11
N THR A 9 -7.17 -14.53 34.88
CA THR A 9 -5.82 -14.96 34.44
C THR A 9 -5.88 -15.90 33.25
N ARG A 10 -6.85 -16.84 33.19
CA ARG A 10 -7.06 -17.69 32.01
C ARG A 10 -7.39 -16.88 30.76
N VAL A 11 -8.33 -15.95 30.86
CA VAL A 11 -8.75 -15.12 29.72
C VAL A 11 -7.58 -14.22 29.28
N GLY A 12 -6.87 -13.61 30.22
CA GLY A 12 -5.68 -12.82 29.94
C GLY A 12 -4.58 -13.62 29.23
N PHE A 13 -4.30 -14.83 29.71
CA PHE A 13 -3.34 -15.74 29.09
C PHE A 13 -3.75 -16.13 27.67
N LEU A 14 -5.03 -16.45 27.44
CA LEU A 14 -5.55 -16.79 26.12
C LEU A 14 -5.46 -15.61 25.14
N LEU A 15 -5.75 -14.38 25.59
CA LEU A 15 -5.60 -13.17 24.77
C LEU A 15 -4.13 -12.92 24.41
N LEU A 16 -3.22 -13.10 25.37
CA LEU A 16 -1.79 -12.91 25.15
C LEU A 16 -1.23 -13.96 24.17
N LEU A 17 -1.63 -15.23 24.34
CA LEU A 17 -1.30 -16.31 23.41
C LEU A 17 -1.86 -16.05 22.02
N TRP A 18 -3.11 -15.59 21.93
CA TRP A 18 -3.76 -15.26 20.67
C TRP A 18 -3.05 -14.11 19.94
N LEU A 19 -2.69 -13.04 20.66
CA LEU A 19 -1.91 -11.92 20.12
C LEU A 19 -0.51 -12.35 19.67
N PHE A 20 0.14 -13.23 20.43
CA PHE A 20 1.44 -13.77 20.07
C PHE A 20 1.38 -14.58 18.77
N ILE A 21 0.41 -15.51 18.67
CA ILE A 21 0.19 -16.32 17.46
C ILE A 21 -0.10 -15.41 16.27
N TRP A 22 -0.98 -14.43 16.44
CA TRP A 22 -1.30 -13.47 15.39
C TRP A 22 -0.07 -12.65 14.94
N SER A 23 0.77 -12.23 15.89
CA SER A 23 2.03 -11.51 15.61
C SER A 23 3.02 -12.35 14.81
N VAL A 24 3.22 -13.62 15.20
CA VAL A 24 4.12 -14.55 14.49
C VAL A 24 3.63 -14.80 13.06
N LEU A 25 2.33 -15.01 12.88
CA LEU A 25 1.73 -15.19 11.56
C LEU A 25 1.88 -13.94 10.67
N ARG A 26 1.81 -12.74 11.25
CA ARG A 26 2.03 -11.48 10.53
C ARG A 26 3.48 -11.34 10.07
N ILE A 27 4.46 -11.66 10.92
CA ILE A 27 5.89 -11.61 10.57
C ILE A 27 6.22 -12.63 9.47
N LEU A 28 5.75 -13.88 9.59
CA LEU A 28 6.08 -14.94 8.64
C LEU A 28 5.50 -14.67 7.24
N ARG A 29 4.31 -14.07 7.16
CA ARG A 29 3.75 -13.63 5.87
C ARG A 29 4.52 -12.47 5.24
N THR A 30 5.21 -11.66 6.03
CA THR A 30 5.97 -10.51 5.51
C THR A 30 7.29 -10.96 4.86
N ASP A 31 7.83 -12.11 5.27
CA ASP A 31 9.17 -12.58 4.85
C ASP A 31 9.14 -13.58 3.67
N ILE A 32 8.01 -14.26 3.43
CA ILE A 32 7.93 -15.34 2.42
C ILE A 32 7.44 -14.87 1.03
N TYR A 33 6.96 -13.63 0.87
CA TYR A 33 6.59 -13.11 -0.47
C TYR A 33 7.76 -12.38 -1.16
N ALA A 34 8.89 -13.09 -1.29
CA ALA A 34 9.83 -12.84 -2.37
C ALA A 34 9.17 -13.21 -3.72
N PRO A 35 9.41 -12.46 -4.80
CA PRO A 35 8.54 -12.45 -5.97
C PRO A 35 8.76 -13.68 -6.85
N THR A 36 7.86 -14.67 -6.77
CA THR A 36 7.71 -15.64 -7.85
C THR A 36 6.85 -14.99 -8.93
N GLY A 37 7.47 -14.68 -10.05
CA GLY A 37 6.86 -13.98 -11.16
C GLY A 37 5.80 -14.75 -11.93
N ALA A 38 5.48 -14.17 -13.08
CA ALA A 38 4.59 -14.63 -14.14
C ALA A 38 3.10 -14.28 -13.96
N VAL A 39 2.73 -13.06 -14.34
CA VAL A 39 1.46 -12.84 -15.03
C VAL A 39 1.74 -12.98 -16.53
N MET A 40 1.40 -14.17 -17.04
CA MET A 40 1.13 -14.43 -18.44
C MET A 40 -0.17 -13.71 -18.85
N VAL A 41 -0.36 -13.53 -20.17
CA VAL A 41 -1.54 -12.99 -20.91
C VAL A 41 -1.19 -11.62 -21.53
N ARG A 42 -1.12 -11.40 -22.85
CA ARG A 42 -1.88 -11.95 -23.99
C ARG A 42 -1.04 -11.82 -25.28
N ARG A 43 -0.89 -12.90 -26.06
CA ARG A 43 -0.48 -12.79 -27.48
C ARG A 43 -1.66 -12.26 -28.28
N GLY A 44 -1.68 -10.95 -28.50
CA GLY A 44 -2.52 -10.28 -29.49
C GLY A 44 -1.66 -9.88 -30.68
N LEU A 45 -2.03 -10.40 -31.85
CA LEU A 45 -1.48 -10.08 -33.16
C LEU A 45 -1.48 -8.56 -33.40
N ALA A 46 -0.32 -7.94 -33.65
CA ALA A 46 -0.23 -6.59 -34.20
C ALA A 46 0.72 -6.59 -35.39
N LEU A 47 0.13 -6.22 -36.53
CA LEU A 47 0.73 -6.13 -37.85
C LEU A 47 1.84 -5.06 -37.91
N ARG A 48 2.70 -5.25 -38.91
CA ARG A 48 3.68 -4.31 -39.46
C ARG A 48 3.28 -2.83 -39.32
N GLY A 49 4.20 -1.97 -38.90
CA GLY A 49 4.09 -0.53 -39.18
C GLY A 49 4.97 0.40 -38.34
N SER A 50 5.96 1.00 -39.02
CA SER A 50 6.64 2.27 -38.71
C SER A 50 7.69 2.32 -37.59
N LEU A 51 8.94 2.42 -38.04
CA LEU A 51 10.09 2.99 -37.33
C LEU A 51 9.88 4.50 -37.17
N LEU A 52 9.14 4.91 -36.14
CA LEU A 52 9.34 6.22 -35.54
C LEU A 52 10.09 5.98 -34.23
N PRO A 53 11.15 6.73 -33.92
CA PRO A 53 11.64 6.78 -32.55
C PRO A 53 10.51 7.46 -31.78
N ASN A 54 9.64 6.64 -31.20
CA ASN A 54 8.65 7.09 -30.24
C ASN A 54 9.49 7.75 -29.15
N ARG A 55 9.52 9.09 -29.16
CA ARG A 55 9.70 9.90 -27.97
C ARG A 55 8.54 9.51 -27.08
N ALA A 56 8.62 8.32 -26.49
CA ALA A 56 8.00 8.00 -25.25
C ALA A 56 8.60 9.04 -24.29
N HIS A 57 7.97 10.21 -24.26
CA HIS A 57 7.66 10.86 -23.02
C HIS A 57 7.12 9.74 -22.14
N ARG A 58 8.09 9.14 -21.47
CA ARG A 58 7.95 8.06 -20.53
C ARG A 58 6.94 8.62 -19.56
N ASN A 59 5.69 8.19 -19.68
CA ASN A 59 4.63 8.43 -18.71
C ASN A 59 5.09 7.69 -17.45
N VAL A 60 6.10 8.24 -16.78
CA VAL A 60 6.70 7.76 -15.55
C VAL A 60 6.16 8.66 -14.46
N PRO A 61 5.58 8.11 -13.40
CA PRO A 61 5.01 8.92 -12.34
C PRO A 61 6.11 9.74 -11.69
N ARG A 62 5.97 11.07 -11.70
CA ARG A 62 6.93 11.98 -11.07
C ARG A 62 6.38 12.60 -9.79
N GLN A 63 5.07 12.58 -9.62
CA GLN A 63 4.44 13.19 -8.47
C GLN A 63 3.34 12.29 -7.90
N LEU A 64 3.27 12.26 -6.58
CA LEU A 64 2.14 11.75 -5.84
C LEU A 64 1.34 12.94 -5.34
N VAL A 65 0.09 13.00 -5.76
CA VAL A 65 -0.80 14.12 -5.45
C VAL A 65 -1.93 13.63 -4.57
N VAL A 66 -2.18 14.33 -3.48
CA VAL A 66 -3.37 14.12 -2.67
C VAL A 66 -4.54 14.84 -3.34
N VAL A 67 -5.51 14.07 -3.83
CA VAL A 67 -6.68 14.58 -4.56
C VAL A 67 -7.81 14.91 -3.58
N GLU A 68 -7.98 14.10 -2.54
CA GLU A 68 -9.03 14.28 -1.53
C GLU A 68 -8.48 14.03 -0.12
N GLY A 69 -9.10 14.67 0.87
CA GLY A 69 -8.74 14.59 2.29
C GLY A 69 -8.21 15.90 2.85
N ALA A 70 -7.78 15.89 4.12
CA ALA A 70 -7.30 17.09 4.82
C ALA A 70 -6.07 17.73 4.17
N LEU A 71 -5.30 16.95 3.41
CA LEU A 71 -4.08 17.37 2.73
C LEU A 71 -4.27 17.53 1.21
N ALA A 72 -5.51 17.66 0.73
CA ALA A 72 -5.80 17.84 -0.69
C ALA A 72 -4.97 18.97 -1.31
N GLY A 73 -4.38 18.71 -2.48
CA GLY A 73 -3.46 19.62 -3.16
C GLY A 73 -1.99 19.42 -2.81
N THR A 74 -1.67 18.64 -1.77
CA THR A 74 -0.27 18.28 -1.44
C THR A 74 0.34 17.45 -2.56
N ARG A 75 1.58 17.80 -2.95
CA ARG A 75 2.33 17.10 -4.00
C ARG A 75 3.67 16.65 -3.45
N ILE A 76 3.98 15.38 -3.61
CA ILE A 76 5.24 14.78 -3.19
C ILE A 76 6.00 14.32 -4.43
N PRO A 77 7.26 14.71 -4.62
CA PRO A 77 8.07 14.22 -5.72
C PRO A 77 8.35 12.72 -5.56
N LEU A 78 8.09 11.96 -6.62
CA LEU A 78 8.38 10.54 -6.71
C LEU A 78 9.80 10.36 -7.24
N GLY A 79 10.61 9.63 -6.47
CA GLY A 79 12.01 9.34 -6.80
C GLY A 79 12.27 7.85 -6.86
N THR A 80 13.46 7.44 -6.38
CA THR A 80 13.85 6.04 -6.26
C THR A 80 13.55 5.43 -4.89
N GLN A 81 13.12 6.25 -3.95
CA GLN A 81 12.82 5.83 -2.58
C GLN A 81 11.33 5.49 -2.42
N PRO A 82 10.99 4.52 -1.56
CA PRO A 82 9.60 4.25 -1.22
C PRO A 82 8.98 5.43 -0.45
N VAL A 83 7.70 5.67 -0.69
CA VAL A 83 6.89 6.67 0.02
C VAL A 83 6.07 5.95 1.08
N LEU A 84 6.30 6.29 2.34
CA LEU A 84 5.53 5.78 3.46
C LEU A 84 4.35 6.69 3.74
N ILE A 85 3.17 6.09 3.93
CA ILE A 85 1.92 6.81 4.14
C ILE A 85 1.26 6.29 5.41
N GLY A 86 0.94 7.18 6.33
CA GLY A 86 0.37 6.81 7.62
C GLY A 86 0.38 7.97 8.61
N ARG A 87 -0.06 7.73 9.84
CA ARG A 87 -0.09 8.75 10.91
C ARG A 87 1.24 8.96 11.62
N ALA A 88 2.22 8.08 11.40
CA ALA A 88 3.51 8.22 12.05
C ALA A 88 4.25 9.44 11.52
N ASP A 89 4.92 10.18 12.41
CA ASP A 89 5.70 11.36 12.04
C ASP A 89 6.91 11.01 11.15
N ASP A 90 7.31 9.73 11.12
CA ASP A 90 8.35 9.19 10.22
C ASP A 90 7.83 8.86 8.80
N SER A 91 6.54 9.06 8.53
CA SER A 91 5.94 8.83 7.21
C SER A 91 6.27 9.98 6.26
N THR A 92 6.53 9.65 4.99
CA THR A 92 6.74 10.67 3.94
C THR A 92 5.48 11.51 3.71
N LEU A 93 4.30 10.85 3.77
CA LEU A 93 3.01 11.52 3.81
C LEU A 93 2.36 11.22 5.16
N VAL A 94 2.51 12.17 6.09
CA VAL A 94 1.89 12.09 7.41
C VAL A 94 0.41 12.44 7.29
N LEU A 95 -0.46 11.48 7.60
CA LEU A 95 -1.91 11.64 7.60
C LEU A 95 -2.40 11.99 9.01
N THR A 96 -3.24 13.02 9.12
CA THR A 96 -3.92 13.38 10.38
C THR A 96 -5.30 12.72 10.52
N ASP A 97 -5.56 11.67 9.72
CA ASP A 97 -6.85 10.98 9.66
C ASP A 97 -6.91 9.81 10.65
N ASP A 98 -7.99 9.77 11.46
CA ASP A 98 -8.27 8.68 12.40
C ASP A 98 -8.53 7.33 11.72
N TYR A 99 -8.93 7.33 10.45
CA TYR A 99 -9.09 6.10 9.66
C TYR A 99 -7.78 5.61 9.06
N ALA A 100 -6.70 6.37 9.18
CA ALA A 100 -5.38 5.91 8.81
C ALA A 100 -4.69 5.18 9.99
N SER A 101 -3.87 4.18 9.72
CA SER A 101 -3.00 3.56 10.72
C SER A 101 -1.65 4.29 10.79
N THR A 102 -0.89 4.09 11.87
CA THR A 102 0.47 4.65 12.08
C THR A 102 1.38 4.41 10.87
N ARG A 103 1.46 3.15 10.43
CA ARG A 103 2.07 2.76 9.14
C ARG A 103 0.99 2.08 8.33
N HIS A 104 0.38 2.80 7.39
CA HIS A 104 -0.82 2.32 6.70
C HIS A 104 -0.48 1.63 5.40
N ALA A 105 0.20 2.34 4.51
CA ALA A 105 0.53 1.86 3.18
C ALA A 105 1.93 2.31 2.79
N ARG A 106 2.53 1.54 1.88
CA ARG A 106 3.82 1.85 1.27
C ARG A 106 3.64 1.89 -0.24
N LEU A 107 4.10 2.97 -0.85
CA LEU A 107 4.27 3.04 -2.29
C LEU A 107 5.75 2.81 -2.61
N SER A 108 6.06 1.80 -3.42
CA SER A 108 7.43 1.42 -3.75
C SER A 108 7.68 1.51 -5.25
N PRO A 109 8.83 2.06 -5.69
CA PRO A 109 9.19 2.04 -7.09
C PRO A 109 9.74 0.65 -7.47
N ARG A 110 9.33 0.15 -8.63
CA ARG A 110 9.85 -1.06 -9.28
C ARG A 110 10.12 -0.77 -10.74
N GLY A 111 11.36 -0.38 -11.05
CA GLY A 111 11.73 0.09 -12.39
C GLY A 111 11.06 1.41 -12.73
N SER A 112 10.24 1.44 -13.79
CA SER A 112 9.47 2.61 -14.21
C SER A 112 8.07 2.69 -13.59
N GLU A 113 7.70 1.70 -12.78
CA GLU A 113 6.35 1.54 -12.26
C GLU A 113 6.31 1.68 -10.74
N TRP A 114 5.14 1.96 -10.21
CA TRP A 114 4.91 2.10 -8.77
C TRP A 114 3.92 1.06 -8.28
N TYR A 115 4.18 0.53 -7.10
CA TYR A 115 3.36 -0.50 -6.47
C TYR A 115 2.92 -0.02 -5.10
N VAL A 116 1.63 -0.16 -4.80
CA VAL A 116 1.07 0.09 -3.46
C VAL A 116 0.94 -1.22 -2.73
N GLU A 117 1.30 -1.20 -1.45
CA GLU A 117 1.18 -2.30 -0.53
C GLU A 117 0.55 -1.80 0.77
N ASP A 118 -0.44 -2.54 1.26
CA ASP A 118 -1.02 -2.29 2.58
C ASP A 118 -0.13 -2.93 3.66
N LEU A 119 0.27 -2.16 4.67
CA LEU A 119 1.17 -2.62 5.74
C LEU A 119 0.42 -3.30 6.88
N GLY A 120 -0.78 -3.85 6.63
CA GLY A 120 -1.67 -4.41 7.62
C GLY A 120 -2.41 -3.34 8.41
N SER A 121 -2.99 -2.39 7.68
CA SER A 121 -3.81 -1.32 8.23
C SER A 121 -5.17 -1.85 8.71
N THR A 122 -5.79 -1.12 9.63
CA THR A 122 -7.09 -1.54 10.21
C THR A 122 -8.22 -1.45 9.19
N ASN A 123 -8.27 -0.36 8.42
CA ASN A 123 -9.35 -0.10 7.46
C ASN A 123 -9.03 -0.61 6.04
N GLY A 124 -7.76 -0.91 5.75
CA GLY A 124 -7.30 -1.34 4.44
C GLY A 124 -7.02 -0.19 3.48
N THR A 125 -6.14 -0.47 2.53
CA THR A 125 -5.88 0.37 1.36
C THR A 125 -6.71 -0.10 0.17
N TYR A 126 -7.22 0.83 -0.63
CA TYR A 126 -8.04 0.52 -1.81
C TYR A 126 -7.46 1.19 -3.07
N LEU A 127 -7.35 0.44 -4.17
CA LEU A 127 -6.98 0.93 -5.50
C LEU A 127 -8.21 0.79 -6.39
N ASP A 128 -8.74 1.90 -6.92
CA ASP A 128 -9.96 1.91 -7.75
C ASP A 128 -11.08 1.00 -7.21
N ARG A 129 -11.42 1.20 -5.93
CA ARG A 129 -12.43 0.43 -5.16
C ARG A 129 -12.06 -1.02 -4.80
N ALA A 130 -11.03 -1.61 -5.41
CA ALA A 130 -10.53 -2.93 -5.04
C ALA A 130 -9.61 -2.84 -3.80
N LYS A 131 -9.79 -3.74 -2.83
CA LYS A 131 -8.94 -3.79 -1.63
C LYS A 131 -7.57 -4.35 -1.99
N VAL A 132 -6.52 -3.65 -1.58
CA VAL A 132 -5.13 -4.07 -1.75
C VAL A 132 -4.80 -5.10 -0.66
N THR A 133 -4.59 -6.34 -1.06
CA THR A 133 -4.21 -7.44 -0.15
C THR A 133 -2.75 -7.85 -0.31
N THR A 134 -2.16 -7.57 -1.46
CA THR A 134 -0.75 -7.78 -1.81
C THR A 134 -0.19 -6.53 -2.50
N ALA A 135 1.10 -6.49 -2.81
CA ALA A 135 1.66 -5.38 -3.59
C ALA A 135 1.04 -5.34 -5.00
N VAL A 136 0.27 -4.29 -5.30
CA VAL A 136 -0.42 -4.11 -6.59
C VAL A 136 0.15 -2.91 -7.33
N ARG A 137 0.32 -3.05 -8.65
CA ARG A 137 0.75 -1.97 -9.54
C ARG A 137 -0.29 -0.84 -9.53
N VAL A 138 0.17 0.39 -9.32
CA VAL A 138 -0.66 1.60 -9.39
C VAL A 138 -0.46 2.25 -10.76
N PRO A 139 -1.47 2.22 -11.64
CA PRO A 139 -1.41 2.98 -12.88
C PRO A 139 -1.49 4.48 -12.59
N MET A 140 -0.94 5.29 -13.51
CA MET A 140 -1.16 6.73 -13.50
C MET A 140 -2.64 7.06 -13.57
N GLY A 141 -3.05 8.17 -12.97
CA GLY A 141 -4.46 8.56 -13.02
C GLY A 141 -5.36 7.79 -12.06
N THR A 142 -4.86 6.72 -11.43
CA THR A 142 -5.72 5.81 -10.67
C THR A 142 -5.76 6.21 -9.20
N PRO A 143 -6.95 6.43 -8.62
CA PRO A 143 -7.09 6.83 -7.22
C PRO A 143 -6.78 5.66 -6.29
N VAL A 144 -5.91 5.92 -5.32
CA VAL A 144 -5.62 5.06 -4.18
C VAL A 144 -6.22 5.71 -2.94
N ARG A 145 -7.12 5.02 -2.27
CA ARG A 145 -7.78 5.50 -1.06
C ARG A 145 -7.17 4.86 0.19
N ILE A 146 -6.81 5.70 1.14
CA ILE A 146 -6.21 5.38 2.43
C ILE A 146 -7.00 6.14 3.49
N GLY A 147 -7.83 5.44 4.25
CA GLY A 147 -8.81 6.08 5.14
C GLY A 147 -9.75 7.01 4.36
N LYS A 148 -9.73 8.29 4.71
CA LYS A 148 -10.45 9.42 4.08
C LYS A 148 -9.60 10.17 3.04
N THR A 149 -8.34 9.79 2.87
CA THR A 149 -7.42 10.45 1.93
C THR A 149 -7.39 9.68 0.62
N VAL A 150 -7.47 10.40 -0.50
CA VAL A 150 -7.30 9.82 -1.84
C VAL A 150 -6.05 10.42 -2.47
N ILE A 151 -5.18 9.55 -2.96
CA ILE A 151 -3.93 9.92 -3.62
C ILE A 151 -3.89 9.37 -5.04
N GLU A 152 -3.14 10.03 -5.91
CA GLU A 152 -3.05 9.68 -7.31
C GLU A 152 -1.63 9.91 -7.84
N LEU A 153 -1.21 9.08 -8.78
CA LEU A 153 0.06 9.21 -9.47
C LEU A 153 -0.09 10.11 -10.69
N ARG A 154 0.72 11.17 -10.75
CA ARG A 154 0.73 12.19 -11.79
C ARG A 154 2.12 12.27 -12.45
N PRO A 155 2.18 12.71 -13.73
CA PRO A 155 3.42 12.88 -14.48
C PRO A 155 4.28 14.05 -13.99
#